data_AF-A0A268A7P7-F1
#
_entry.id   AF-A0A268A7P7-F1
#
_cell.length_a   1.000
_cell.length_b   1.000
_cell.length_c   1.000
_cell.angle_alpha   90.00
_cell.angle_beta   90.00
_cell.angle_gamma   90.00
#
_symmetry.space_group_name_H-M   'P 1'
#
loop_
_entity.id
_entity.type
_entity.pdbx_description
1 polymer ?
#
loop_
_entity_poly.entity_id
_entity_poly.type
_entity_poly.pdbx_seq_one_letter_code
_entity_poly.pdbx_strand_id
1 'polypeptide(L)'
;MNVYKSTKDNLKEELLHALDREEFRLLYQPKLNLQTGKLSGVEALIRWEHPEQGIISPLEFIPTAEETGMILPIGEWVLRTACIQNKAWQEQGLSSMIVAVNLSASQLYQGDLAEKVQSILEESRLSPEHLELEITESMTMDVDYVLPILHKLKQIGVRISLDDFGTGYSSLYHLKEFPIDIIKIDRSFVRNCTIDSKDATIVKTIIAMAHQLKLEVIAEGVESKDHLVFLQQNLCNEAQGYLFSKPVAPEEFTRSIPCLEQIIPNEGISLEKSNETWLQNGVENTYQDLQEAVRKQRGMIFKYKKENERFVHSFCDGELIYRLQFTPDQLIGKDLKDFLPVEEAERKMGFYERAWNGEENVIYESDVNGLSYVTSLRPIIRGGKVVEVIGCSVDITKKTGVVFSSDDVKYRLIAENVQDLICIINSDAIILYASPSHQKLLGIAPETFVGESAFKWIHTEDEELIQTRIHQIVTLKTAWQVKFRYKCADNGWLLVEAIGTPVLDEQGEVEYIVVVCRDAS
;
A
#
# COMPACT_ATOMS: atom_id res chain seq x y z
N MET A 1 28.00 -8.62 -47.87
CA MET A 1 27.02 -9.69 -48.11
C MET A 1 27.60 -10.97 -47.53
N ASN A 2 27.16 -11.34 -46.34
CA ASN A 2 26.98 -12.71 -45.86
C ASN A 2 26.22 -12.63 -44.54
N VAL A 3 24.90 -12.55 -44.70
CA VAL A 3 23.91 -12.67 -43.63
C VAL A 3 23.67 -14.17 -43.47
N TYR A 4 24.50 -14.86 -42.69
CA TYR A 4 24.12 -16.15 -42.13
C TYR A 4 23.46 -15.86 -40.78
N LYS A 5 22.18 -15.49 -40.82
CA LYS A 5 21.33 -15.60 -39.64
C LYS A 5 21.05 -17.10 -39.52
N SER A 6 21.66 -17.78 -38.55
CA SER A 6 21.51 -19.22 -38.34
C SER A 6 20.02 -19.58 -38.34
N THR A 7 19.62 -20.53 -39.18
CA THR A 7 18.24 -21.05 -39.18
C THR A 7 17.96 -21.68 -37.82
N LYS A 8 16.74 -21.53 -37.31
CA LYS A 8 16.31 -22.03 -35.98
C LYS A 8 16.65 -23.53 -35.77
N ASP A 9 16.70 -24.31 -36.85
CA ASP A 9 17.08 -25.73 -36.83
C ASP A 9 18.57 -25.97 -36.58
N ASN A 10 19.46 -25.11 -37.08
CA ASN A 10 20.91 -25.22 -36.85
C ASN A 10 21.26 -24.85 -35.40
N LEU A 11 20.53 -23.89 -34.81
CA LEU A 11 20.67 -23.52 -33.41
C LEU A 11 20.35 -24.68 -32.44
N LYS A 12 19.42 -25.57 -32.81
CA LYS A 12 19.05 -26.75 -31.98
C LYS A 12 20.18 -27.77 -31.90
N GLU A 13 20.81 -28.09 -33.03
CA GLU A 13 21.95 -29.02 -33.08
C GLU A 13 23.18 -28.45 -32.37
N GLU A 14 23.46 -27.16 -32.56
CA GLU A 14 24.57 -26.47 -31.89
C GLU A 14 24.38 -26.44 -30.37
N LEU A 15 23.16 -26.15 -29.89
CA LEU A 15 22.85 -26.07 -28.45
C LEU A 15 23.03 -27.41 -27.72
N LEU A 16 22.76 -28.54 -28.38
CA LEU A 16 22.98 -29.87 -27.82
C LEU A 16 24.44 -30.12 -27.43
N HIS A 17 25.38 -29.53 -28.16
CA HIS A 17 26.82 -29.69 -27.93
C HIS A 17 27.46 -28.52 -27.18
N ALA A 18 26.76 -27.39 -27.02
CA ALA A 18 27.32 -26.17 -26.42
C ALA A 18 27.78 -26.37 -24.96
N LEU A 19 27.08 -27.20 -24.18
CA LEU A 19 27.49 -27.58 -22.82
C LEU A 19 28.80 -28.38 -22.84
N ASP A 20 28.89 -29.42 -23.68
CA ASP A 20 30.07 -30.28 -23.79
C ASP A 20 31.30 -29.52 -24.32
N ARG A 21 31.07 -28.47 -25.11
CA ARG A 21 32.11 -27.61 -25.69
C ARG A 21 32.50 -26.43 -24.79
N GLU A 22 31.92 -26.34 -23.59
CA GLU A 22 32.18 -25.26 -22.62
C GLU A 22 31.94 -23.86 -23.21
N GLU A 23 30.94 -23.71 -24.07
CA GLU A 23 30.62 -22.44 -24.77
C GLU A 23 29.76 -21.49 -23.92
N PHE A 24 29.26 -21.95 -22.77
CA PHE A 24 28.52 -21.11 -21.84
C PHE A 24 29.43 -20.41 -20.83
N ARG A 25 29.08 -19.16 -20.53
CA ARG A 25 29.70 -18.34 -19.49
C ARG A 25 28.65 -17.66 -18.63
N LEU A 26 28.97 -17.44 -17.37
CA LEU A 26 28.17 -16.61 -16.48
C LEU A 26 28.78 -15.22 -16.37
N LEU A 27 27.97 -14.21 -16.65
CA LEU A 27 28.23 -12.84 -16.26
C LEU A 27 27.43 -12.54 -15.00
N TYR A 28 27.91 -11.60 -14.21
CA TYR A 28 27.33 -11.26 -12.91
C TYR A 28 26.96 -9.80 -12.89
N GLN A 29 25.71 -9.51 -12.52
CA GLN A 29 25.24 -8.15 -12.36
C GLN A 29 25.04 -7.84 -10.87
N PRO A 30 25.65 -6.76 -10.33
CA PRO A 30 25.56 -6.42 -8.92
C PRO A 30 24.17 -5.95 -8.52
N LYS A 31 23.75 -6.39 -7.33
CA LYS A 31 22.61 -5.89 -6.56
C LYS A 31 23.15 -5.05 -5.38
N LEU A 32 22.60 -3.85 -5.20
CA LEU A 32 23.02 -2.92 -4.14
C LEU A 32 21.88 -2.68 -3.17
N ASN A 33 22.19 -2.71 -1.88
CA ASN A 33 21.28 -2.26 -0.84
C ASN A 33 21.18 -0.74 -0.85
N LEU A 34 19.98 -0.21 -1.06
CA LEU A 34 19.74 1.23 -1.24
C LEU A 34 19.83 2.02 0.07
N GLN A 35 19.77 1.35 1.23
CA GLN A 35 19.88 1.98 2.54
C GLN A 35 21.34 2.10 2.98
N THR A 36 22.12 1.03 2.81
CA THR A 36 23.52 0.98 3.27
C THR A 36 24.52 1.38 2.20
N GLY A 37 24.12 1.35 0.93
CA GLY A 37 25.01 1.54 -0.21
C GLY A 37 25.98 0.39 -0.46
N LYS A 38 25.81 -0.74 0.25
CA LYS A 38 26.69 -1.90 0.14
C LYS A 38 26.19 -2.89 -0.89
N LEU A 39 27.11 -3.68 -1.42
CA LEU A 39 26.80 -4.84 -2.23
C LEU A 39 25.99 -5.86 -1.41
N SER A 40 24.78 -6.20 -1.87
CA SER A 40 23.92 -7.23 -1.26
C SER A 40 24.10 -8.59 -1.93
N GLY A 41 24.28 -8.59 -3.25
CA GLY A 41 24.37 -9.81 -4.04
C GLY A 41 24.70 -9.56 -5.49
N VAL A 42 24.57 -10.62 -6.29
CA VAL A 42 24.67 -10.59 -7.74
C VAL A 42 23.61 -11.47 -8.37
N GLU A 43 23.16 -11.11 -9.56
CA GLU A 43 22.42 -12.01 -10.44
C GLU A 43 23.39 -12.69 -11.42
N ALA A 44 23.30 -14.02 -11.52
CA ALA A 44 24.06 -14.82 -12.46
C ALA A 44 23.31 -14.93 -13.80
N LEU A 45 23.89 -14.35 -14.84
CA LEU A 45 23.29 -14.22 -16.16
C LEU A 45 24.10 -14.99 -17.20
N ILE A 46 23.48 -16.04 -17.76
CA ILE A 46 24.12 -16.87 -18.78
C ILE A 46 24.38 -16.10 -20.08
N ARG A 47 25.49 -16.39 -20.73
CA ARG A 47 25.84 -15.97 -22.09
C ARG A 47 26.37 -17.18 -22.86
N TRP A 48 26.03 -17.25 -24.14
CA TRP A 48 26.57 -18.28 -25.02
C TRP A 48 27.63 -17.65 -25.91
N GLU A 49 28.90 -18.00 -25.68
CA GLU A 49 30.03 -17.58 -26.48
C GLU A 49 30.22 -18.53 -27.66
N HIS A 50 29.48 -18.28 -28.75
CA HIS A 50 29.57 -19.11 -29.94
C HIS A 50 30.86 -18.80 -30.72
N PRO A 51 31.66 -19.81 -31.12
CA PRO A 51 32.97 -19.61 -31.73
C PRO A 51 32.92 -18.82 -33.05
N GLU A 52 31.82 -18.93 -33.81
CA GLU A 52 31.67 -18.23 -35.09
C GLU A 52 30.75 -17.00 -35.04
N GLN A 53 29.79 -16.98 -34.10
CA GLN A 53 28.71 -15.98 -34.06
C GLN A 53 28.94 -14.93 -32.96
N GLY A 54 29.95 -15.15 -32.10
CA GLY A 54 30.19 -14.30 -30.93
C GLY A 54 29.16 -14.58 -29.83
N ILE A 55 28.88 -13.56 -29.02
CA ILE A 55 27.98 -13.69 -27.88
C ILE A 55 26.52 -13.71 -28.35
N ILE A 56 25.86 -14.85 -28.18
CA ILE A 56 24.43 -15.03 -28.45
C ILE A 56 23.63 -14.68 -27.19
N SER A 57 22.57 -13.88 -27.37
CA SER A 57 21.70 -13.42 -26.28
C SER A 57 20.83 -14.57 -25.72
N PRO A 58 20.60 -14.64 -24.39
CA PRO A 58 19.64 -15.58 -23.81
C PRO A 58 18.25 -15.52 -24.44
N LEU A 59 17.79 -14.34 -24.85
CA LEU A 59 16.50 -14.18 -25.53
C LEU A 59 16.42 -14.92 -26.87
N GLU A 60 17.57 -15.26 -27.48
CA GLU A 60 17.62 -15.99 -28.75
C GLU A 60 17.69 -17.51 -28.54
N PHE A 61 18.42 -18.00 -27.54
CA PHE A 61 18.64 -19.44 -27.37
C PHE A 61 17.79 -20.10 -26.28
N ILE A 62 17.34 -19.38 -25.24
CA ILE A 62 16.52 -19.95 -24.15
C ILE A 62 15.20 -20.54 -24.67
N PRO A 63 14.43 -19.87 -25.56
CA PRO A 63 13.22 -20.48 -26.12
C PRO A 63 13.51 -21.80 -26.86
N THR A 64 14.67 -21.89 -27.51
CA THR A 64 15.12 -23.11 -28.20
C THR A 64 15.54 -24.19 -27.20
N ALA A 65 16.18 -23.79 -26.09
CA ALA A 65 16.55 -24.68 -24.99
C ALA A 65 15.31 -25.29 -24.31
N GLU A 66 14.25 -24.51 -24.16
CA GLU A 66 12.98 -24.97 -23.61
C GLU A 66 12.28 -25.95 -24.57
N GLU A 67 12.20 -25.62 -25.86
CA GLU A 67 11.61 -26.51 -26.88
C GLU A 67 12.33 -27.87 -26.99
N THR A 68 13.65 -27.90 -26.74
CA THR A 68 14.48 -29.11 -26.87
C THR A 68 14.71 -29.85 -25.55
N GLY A 69 14.27 -29.29 -24.42
CA GLY A 69 14.55 -29.82 -23.08
C GLY A 69 15.98 -29.56 -22.58
N MET A 70 16.85 -28.94 -23.39
CA MET A 70 18.22 -28.55 -23.01
C MET A 70 18.27 -27.48 -21.92
N ILE A 71 17.16 -26.79 -21.66
CA ILE A 71 17.06 -25.85 -20.54
C ILE A 71 17.33 -26.51 -19.19
N LEU A 72 17.05 -27.81 -19.06
CA LEU A 72 17.26 -28.57 -17.83
C LEU A 72 18.75 -28.77 -17.49
N PRO A 73 19.57 -29.38 -18.36
CA PRO A 73 21.01 -29.50 -18.10
C PRO A 73 21.73 -28.13 -18.10
N ILE A 74 21.27 -27.17 -18.90
CA ILE A 74 21.82 -25.80 -18.86
C ILE A 74 21.54 -25.16 -17.50
N GLY A 75 20.30 -25.23 -17.01
CA GLY A 75 19.92 -24.67 -15.72
C GLY A 75 20.66 -25.31 -14.55
N GLU A 76 20.89 -26.63 -14.59
CA GLU A 76 21.73 -27.31 -13.59
C GLU A 76 23.18 -26.82 -13.63
N TRP A 77 23.75 -26.67 -14.82
CA TRP A 77 25.09 -26.12 -15.00
C TRP A 77 25.19 -24.67 -14.50
N VAL A 78 24.18 -23.83 -14.75
CA VAL A 78 24.11 -22.44 -14.27
C VAL A 78 24.09 -22.42 -12.74
N LEU A 79 23.20 -23.19 -12.10
CA LEU A 79 23.09 -23.27 -10.64
C LEU A 79 24.42 -23.71 -10.00
N ARG A 80 25.01 -24.77 -10.54
CA ARG A 80 26.28 -25.32 -10.06
C ARG A 80 27.43 -24.32 -10.18
N THR A 81 27.56 -23.70 -11.35
CA THR A 81 28.63 -22.74 -11.63
C THR A 81 28.49 -21.48 -10.77
N ALA A 82 27.27 -20.97 -10.61
CA ALA A 82 26.99 -19.81 -9.76
C ALA A 82 27.32 -20.08 -8.28
N CYS A 83 26.94 -21.25 -7.76
CA CYS A 83 27.24 -21.62 -6.37
C CYS A 83 28.75 -21.76 -6.12
N ILE A 84 29.46 -22.44 -7.03
CA ILE A 84 30.92 -22.59 -6.95
C ILE A 84 31.62 -21.23 -7.02
N GLN A 85 31.18 -20.36 -7.93
CA GLN A 85 31.76 -19.03 -8.07
C GLN A 85 31.55 -18.18 -6.81
N ASN A 86 30.35 -18.21 -6.23
CA ASN A 86 30.08 -17.48 -4.99
C ASN A 86 30.94 -18.00 -3.83
N LYS A 87 31.10 -19.33 -3.72
CA LYS A 87 31.99 -19.91 -2.73
C LYS A 87 33.44 -19.46 -2.92
N ALA A 88 33.93 -19.45 -4.16
CA ALA A 88 35.27 -19.00 -4.49
C ALA A 88 35.50 -17.52 -4.09
N TRP A 89 34.51 -16.65 -4.27
CA TRP A 89 34.58 -15.27 -3.77
C TRP A 89 34.67 -15.18 -2.26
N GLN A 90 33.87 -15.96 -1.52
CA GLN A 90 33.94 -15.99 -0.05
C GLN A 90 35.32 -16.48 0.43
N GLU A 91 35.91 -17.47 -0.24
CA GLU A 91 37.25 -17.97 0.08
C GLU A 91 38.37 -16.96 -0.25
N GLN A 92 38.13 -16.06 -1.21
CA GLN A 92 39.01 -14.94 -1.53
C GLN A 92 38.87 -13.76 -0.55
N GLY A 93 37.98 -13.85 0.44
CA GLY A 93 37.77 -12.83 1.47
C GLY A 93 36.77 -11.75 1.10
N LEU A 94 35.99 -11.93 0.03
CA LEU A 94 34.84 -11.06 -0.23
C LEU A 94 33.76 -11.31 0.85
N SER A 95 33.01 -10.26 1.17
CA SER A 95 31.85 -10.35 2.06
C SER A 95 30.89 -11.42 1.54
N SER A 96 30.28 -12.16 2.47
CA SER A 96 29.16 -13.05 2.19
C SER A 96 28.06 -12.30 1.43
N MET A 97 27.80 -12.74 0.20
CA MET A 97 26.86 -12.13 -0.73
C MET A 97 25.93 -13.21 -1.29
N ILE A 98 24.74 -12.79 -1.72
CA ILE A 98 23.74 -13.67 -2.32
C ILE A 98 24.03 -13.79 -3.82
N VAL A 99 23.98 -15.00 -4.36
CA VAL A 99 23.95 -15.23 -5.82
C VAL A 99 22.54 -15.64 -6.22
N ALA A 100 21.93 -14.87 -7.11
CA ALA A 100 20.61 -15.14 -7.64
C ALA A 100 20.68 -15.85 -8.99
N VAL A 101 19.85 -16.87 -9.16
CA VAL A 101 19.79 -17.70 -10.37
C VAL A 101 18.35 -17.82 -10.84
N ASN A 102 18.12 -17.49 -12.11
CA ASN A 102 16.83 -17.65 -12.76
C ASN A 102 16.48 -19.12 -12.96
N LEU A 103 15.25 -19.49 -12.59
CA LEU A 103 14.68 -20.80 -12.88
C LEU A 103 13.75 -20.73 -14.09
N SER A 104 13.87 -21.71 -14.99
CA SER A 104 12.86 -21.92 -16.02
C SER A 104 11.62 -22.62 -15.47
N ALA A 105 10.48 -22.44 -16.14
CA ALA A 105 9.25 -23.20 -15.84
C ALA A 105 9.54 -24.70 -15.83
N SER A 106 10.17 -25.21 -16.89
CA SER A 106 10.51 -26.63 -17.03
C SER A 106 11.30 -27.19 -15.84
N GLN A 107 12.22 -26.41 -15.24
CA GLN A 107 12.96 -26.81 -14.04
C GLN A 107 12.09 -26.82 -12.79
N LEU A 108 11.24 -25.81 -12.59
CA LEU A 108 10.34 -25.75 -11.44
C LEU A 108 9.34 -26.90 -11.44
N TYR A 109 8.87 -27.31 -12.62
CA TYR A 109 7.97 -28.46 -12.78
C TYR A 109 8.71 -29.82 -12.76
N GLN A 110 10.03 -29.85 -12.51
CA GLN A 110 10.71 -31.10 -12.20
C GLN A 110 10.50 -31.45 -10.72
N GLY A 111 9.89 -32.61 -10.47
CA GLY A 111 9.65 -33.10 -9.11
C GLY A 111 10.91 -33.36 -8.27
N ASP A 112 12.10 -33.33 -8.87
CA ASP A 112 13.41 -33.54 -8.23
C ASP A 112 14.27 -32.26 -8.09
N LEU A 113 13.70 -31.07 -8.33
CA LEU A 113 14.45 -29.80 -8.29
C LEU A 113 15.08 -29.55 -6.91
N ALA A 114 14.34 -29.78 -5.83
CA ALA A 114 14.82 -29.52 -4.47
C ALA A 114 16.01 -30.41 -4.13
N GLU A 115 15.94 -31.69 -4.51
CA GLU A 115 17.00 -32.68 -4.33
C GLU A 115 18.26 -32.30 -5.12
N LYS A 116 18.10 -31.80 -6.36
CA LYS A 116 19.21 -31.29 -7.17
C LYS A 116 19.88 -30.05 -6.55
N VAL A 117 19.08 -29.08 -6.11
CA VAL A 117 19.58 -27.86 -5.44
C VAL A 117 20.35 -28.24 -4.18
N GLN A 118 19.83 -29.17 -3.38
CA GLN A 118 20.53 -29.67 -2.20
C GLN A 118 21.89 -30.30 -2.56
N SER A 119 21.95 -31.19 -3.56
CA SER A 119 23.21 -31.81 -4.01
C SER A 119 24.23 -30.75 -4.46
N ILE A 120 23.78 -29.74 -5.23
CA ILE A 120 24.65 -28.67 -5.71
C ILE A 120 25.21 -27.83 -4.55
N LEU A 121 24.39 -27.51 -3.54
CA LEU A 121 24.83 -26.78 -2.35
C LEU A 121 25.85 -27.60 -1.53
N GLU A 122 25.63 -28.90 -1.38
CA GLU A 122 26.57 -29.80 -0.71
C GLU A 122 27.92 -29.91 -1.45
N GLU A 123 27.88 -30.05 -2.78
CA GLU A 123 29.07 -30.11 -3.63
C GLU A 123 29.87 -28.81 -3.63
N SER A 124 29.17 -27.66 -3.76
CA SER A 124 29.79 -26.34 -3.76
C SER A 124 30.19 -25.84 -2.37
N ARG A 125 29.69 -26.47 -1.30
CA ARG A 125 29.86 -26.05 0.10
C ARG A 125 29.42 -24.59 0.35
N LEU A 126 28.47 -24.11 -0.44
CA LEU A 126 27.83 -22.82 -0.24
C LEU A 126 26.70 -22.99 0.79
N SER A 127 26.65 -22.12 1.79
CA SER A 127 25.51 -22.14 2.72
C SER A 127 24.23 -21.75 1.97
N PRO A 128 23.10 -22.45 2.17
CA PRO A 128 21.86 -22.25 1.42
C PRO A 128 21.35 -20.80 1.36
N GLU A 129 21.53 -20.05 2.45
CA GLU A 129 21.12 -18.65 2.58
C GLU A 129 21.78 -17.69 1.57
N HIS A 130 22.87 -18.11 0.93
CA HIS A 130 23.58 -17.34 -0.10
C HIS A 130 23.13 -17.68 -1.53
N LEU A 131 22.15 -18.57 -1.69
CA LEU A 131 21.53 -18.87 -2.97
C LEU A 131 20.11 -18.31 -2.99
N GLU A 132 19.81 -17.51 -4.01
CA GLU A 132 18.48 -17.02 -4.33
C GLU A 132 18.01 -17.65 -5.64
N LEU A 133 16.80 -18.19 -5.64
CA LEU A 133 16.14 -18.75 -6.82
C LEU A 133 15.07 -17.78 -7.30
N GLU A 134 15.21 -17.29 -8.52
CA GLU A 134 14.26 -16.35 -9.12
C GLU A 134 13.24 -17.14 -9.95
N ILE A 135 11.96 -16.96 -9.65
CA ILE A 135 10.84 -17.56 -10.40
C ILE A 135 9.99 -16.46 -11.01
N THR A 136 9.48 -16.67 -12.22
CA THR A 136 8.59 -15.68 -12.83
C THR A 136 7.17 -15.81 -12.29
N GLU A 137 6.43 -14.71 -12.34
CA GLU A 137 5.00 -14.67 -12.02
C GLU A 137 4.19 -15.77 -12.75
N SER A 138 4.48 -16.00 -14.03
CA SER A 138 3.78 -16.97 -14.87
C SER A 138 3.92 -18.43 -14.40
N MET A 139 5.04 -18.74 -13.74
CA MET A 139 5.33 -20.08 -13.24
C MET A 139 4.43 -20.44 -12.05
N THR A 140 3.85 -19.44 -11.37
CA THR A 140 3.05 -19.60 -10.15
C THR A 140 1.57 -19.89 -10.40
N MET A 141 1.14 -20.00 -11.66
CA MET A 141 -0.28 -20.22 -12.02
C MET A 141 -0.84 -21.55 -11.52
N ASP A 142 -0.03 -22.62 -11.44
CA ASP A 142 -0.42 -23.91 -10.87
C ASP A 142 0.01 -23.99 -9.40
N VAL A 143 -0.73 -23.30 -8.55
CA VAL A 143 -0.43 -23.12 -7.12
C VAL A 143 -0.31 -24.47 -6.40
N ASP A 144 -1.23 -25.39 -6.66
CA ASP A 144 -1.29 -26.70 -6.00
C ASP A 144 -0.04 -27.55 -6.31
N TYR A 145 0.50 -27.40 -7.51
CA TYR A 145 1.71 -28.09 -7.92
C TYR A 145 2.99 -27.42 -7.40
N VAL A 146 3.07 -26.09 -7.49
CA VAL A 146 4.29 -25.32 -7.23
C VAL A 146 4.53 -25.11 -5.73
N LEU A 147 3.48 -24.86 -4.95
CA LEU A 147 3.60 -24.52 -3.54
C LEU A 147 4.37 -25.58 -2.71
N PRO A 148 4.15 -26.90 -2.87
CA PRO A 148 4.95 -27.93 -2.20
C PRO A 148 6.45 -27.87 -2.55
N ILE A 149 6.79 -27.53 -3.80
CA ILE A 149 8.17 -27.45 -4.27
C ILE A 149 8.86 -26.25 -3.64
N LEU A 150 8.20 -25.09 -3.62
CA LEU A 150 8.74 -23.89 -2.96
C LEU A 150 8.95 -24.12 -1.47
N HIS A 151 8.03 -24.80 -0.78
CA HIS A 151 8.23 -25.16 0.62
C HIS A 151 9.43 -26.09 0.84
N LYS A 152 9.65 -27.09 -0.01
CA LYS A 152 10.86 -27.93 0.05
C LYS A 152 12.13 -27.10 -0.14
N LEU A 153 12.16 -26.20 -1.12
CA LEU A 153 13.29 -25.30 -1.35
C LEU A 153 13.54 -24.42 -0.11
N LYS A 154 12.50 -23.85 0.48
CA LYS A 154 12.62 -23.06 1.71
C LYS A 154 13.10 -23.87 2.92
N GLN A 155 12.75 -25.16 3.01
CA GLN A 155 13.28 -26.05 4.05
C GLN A 155 14.79 -26.29 3.91
N ILE A 156 15.33 -26.25 2.69
CA ILE A 156 16.79 -26.28 2.46
C ILE A 156 17.45 -24.99 2.97
N GLY A 157 16.72 -23.88 2.98
CA GLY A 157 17.18 -22.59 3.49
C GLY A 157 17.59 -21.60 2.40
N VAL A 158 17.23 -21.86 1.14
CA VAL A 158 17.46 -20.90 0.04
C VAL A 158 16.50 -19.73 0.11
N ARG A 159 16.87 -18.62 -0.53
CA ARG A 159 15.98 -17.49 -0.78
C ARG A 159 15.20 -17.71 -2.08
N ILE A 160 13.98 -17.20 -2.14
CA ILE A 160 13.13 -17.27 -3.33
C ILE A 160 12.64 -15.86 -3.65
N SER A 161 12.83 -15.43 -4.89
CA SER A 161 12.34 -14.14 -5.38
C SER A 161 11.34 -14.33 -6.51
N LEU A 162 10.34 -13.45 -6.55
CA LEU A 162 9.33 -13.42 -7.59
C LEU A 162 9.67 -12.32 -8.61
N ASP A 163 9.96 -12.73 -9.83
CA ASP A 163 10.32 -11.86 -10.95
C ASP A 163 9.12 -11.47 -11.82
N ASP A 164 9.31 -10.41 -12.60
CA ASP A 164 8.32 -9.85 -13.54
C ASP A 164 6.99 -9.43 -12.89
N PHE A 165 7.01 -9.12 -11.58
CA PHE A 165 5.78 -8.86 -10.83
C PHE A 165 5.03 -7.64 -11.36
N GLY A 166 3.75 -7.82 -11.67
CA GLY A 166 2.85 -6.78 -12.17
C GLY A 166 2.74 -6.73 -13.69
N THR A 167 3.48 -7.57 -14.42
CA THR A 167 3.35 -7.72 -15.89
C THR A 167 2.29 -8.77 -16.29
N GLY A 168 1.86 -9.61 -15.33
CA GLY A 168 0.92 -10.72 -15.52
C GLY A 168 -0.38 -10.61 -14.74
N TYR A 169 -1.12 -11.74 -14.70
CA TYR A 169 -2.43 -11.88 -14.04
C TYR A 169 -2.33 -12.61 -12.68
N SER A 170 -1.32 -12.33 -11.85
CA SER A 170 -1.29 -12.92 -10.51
C SER A 170 -2.36 -12.31 -9.64
N SER A 171 -3.19 -13.20 -9.10
CA SER A 171 -4.04 -12.83 -7.99
C SER A 171 -3.15 -12.58 -6.77
N LEU A 172 -3.13 -11.34 -6.28
CA LEU A 172 -2.57 -10.94 -4.97
C LEU A 172 -2.93 -11.93 -3.84
N TYR A 173 -4.05 -12.64 -4.02
CA TYR A 173 -4.49 -13.73 -3.15
C TYR A 173 -3.46 -14.85 -2.98
N HIS A 174 -2.73 -15.26 -4.02
CA HIS A 174 -1.77 -16.38 -3.93
C HIS A 174 -0.41 -15.95 -3.38
N LEU A 175 -0.07 -14.67 -3.52
CA LEU A 175 1.18 -14.11 -3.01
C LEU A 175 1.31 -14.27 -1.48
N LYS A 176 0.19 -14.24 -0.74
CA LYS A 176 0.17 -14.44 0.71
C LYS A 176 0.53 -15.88 1.13
N GLU A 177 0.35 -16.85 0.23
CA GLU A 177 0.54 -18.28 0.50
C GLU A 177 1.93 -18.74 0.05
N PHE A 178 2.52 -18.10 -0.96
CA PHE A 178 3.85 -18.45 -1.44
C PHE A 178 4.95 -18.08 -0.45
N PRO A 179 5.87 -19.00 -0.14
CA PRO A 179 6.94 -18.74 0.81
C PRO A 179 8.12 -18.05 0.12
N ILE A 180 7.88 -16.85 -0.43
CA ILE A 180 8.88 -16.00 -1.07
C ILE A 180 9.50 -15.03 -0.07
N ASP A 181 10.69 -14.50 -0.39
CA ASP A 181 11.41 -13.53 0.43
C ASP A 181 11.44 -12.14 -0.23
N ILE A 182 11.49 -12.11 -1.57
CA ILE A 182 11.77 -10.90 -2.35
C ILE A 182 10.78 -10.77 -3.51
N ILE A 183 10.36 -9.54 -3.80
CA ILE A 183 9.64 -9.18 -5.03
C ILE A 183 10.55 -8.31 -5.90
N LYS A 184 10.68 -8.68 -7.18
CA LYS A 184 11.42 -7.90 -8.17
C LYS A 184 10.45 -7.02 -8.96
N ILE A 185 10.74 -5.73 -9.03
CA ILE A 185 10.00 -4.77 -9.86
C ILE A 185 10.62 -4.75 -11.25
N ASP A 186 9.84 -5.15 -12.25
CA ASP A 186 10.31 -5.20 -13.64
C ASP A 186 10.78 -3.83 -14.14
N ARG A 187 11.81 -3.88 -14.98
CA ARG A 187 12.45 -2.70 -15.59
C ARG A 187 11.46 -1.84 -16.39
N SER A 188 10.38 -2.39 -16.93
CA SER A 188 9.41 -1.62 -17.71
C SER A 188 8.74 -0.53 -16.88
N PHE A 189 8.43 -0.81 -15.61
CA PHE A 189 7.88 0.16 -14.68
C PHE A 189 8.95 1.14 -14.17
N VAL A 190 10.14 0.64 -13.83
CA VAL A 190 11.23 1.47 -13.30
C VAL A 190 11.70 2.51 -14.33
N ARG A 191 11.73 2.14 -15.62
CA ARG A 191 12.20 3.03 -16.70
C ARG A 191 11.39 4.33 -16.81
N ASN A 192 10.10 4.29 -16.51
CA ASN A 192 9.20 5.42 -16.70
C ASN A 192 8.73 6.03 -15.38
N CYS A 193 9.09 5.47 -14.22
CA CYS A 193 8.54 5.88 -12.92
C CYS A 193 8.79 7.35 -12.53
N THR A 194 9.76 8.03 -13.16
CA THR A 194 10.05 9.44 -12.95
C THR A 194 9.31 10.38 -13.91
N ILE A 195 8.66 9.84 -14.94
CA ILE A 195 8.03 10.60 -16.03
C ILE A 195 6.52 10.29 -16.14
N ASP A 196 6.13 9.01 -15.98
CA ASP A 196 4.73 8.57 -15.98
C ASP A 196 4.21 8.34 -14.57
N SER A 197 3.19 9.12 -14.19
CA SER A 197 2.47 8.99 -12.93
C SER A 197 1.86 7.60 -12.69
N LYS A 198 1.49 6.86 -13.74
CA LYS A 198 0.92 5.51 -13.62
C LYS A 198 1.98 4.51 -13.19
N ASP A 199 3.09 4.46 -13.92
CA ASP A 199 4.22 3.59 -13.59
C ASP A 199 4.79 3.95 -12.21
N ALA A 200 4.86 5.25 -11.88
CA ALA A 200 5.22 5.70 -10.52
C ALA A 200 4.28 5.14 -9.44
N THR A 201 2.97 5.11 -9.69
CA THR A 201 1.96 4.59 -8.76
C THR A 201 2.09 3.07 -8.61
N ILE A 202 2.34 2.35 -9.69
CA ILE A 202 2.56 0.90 -9.68
C ILE A 202 3.79 0.56 -8.82
N VAL A 203 4.94 1.20 -9.08
CA VAL A 203 6.17 0.98 -8.30
C VAL A 203 5.93 1.25 -6.82
N LYS A 204 5.29 2.37 -6.46
CA LYS A 204 4.94 2.70 -5.06
C LYS A 204 4.06 1.64 -4.40
N THR A 205 3.06 1.15 -5.13
CA THR A 205 2.12 0.15 -4.64
C THR A 205 2.82 -1.18 -4.39
N ILE A 206 3.68 -1.62 -5.31
CA ILE A 206 4.47 -2.86 -5.16
C ILE A 206 5.36 -2.76 -3.92
N ILE A 207 6.07 -1.64 -3.74
CA ILE A 207 6.94 -1.45 -2.56
C ILE A 207 6.14 -1.50 -1.26
N ALA A 208 5.04 -0.73 -1.19
CA ALA A 208 4.21 -0.68 0.01
C ALA A 208 3.59 -2.05 0.35
N MET A 209 3.13 -2.79 -0.65
CA MET A 209 2.56 -4.12 -0.49
C MET A 209 3.59 -5.12 0.03
N ALA A 210 4.78 -5.15 -0.59
CA ALA A 210 5.84 -6.06 -0.17
C ALA A 210 6.22 -5.82 1.30
N HIS A 211 6.39 -4.57 1.72
CA HIS A 211 6.68 -4.23 3.12
C HIS A 211 5.57 -4.68 4.08
N GLN A 212 4.29 -4.54 3.69
CA GLN A 212 3.16 -5.04 4.49
C GLN A 212 3.17 -6.56 4.63
N LEU A 213 3.63 -7.27 3.60
CA LEU A 213 3.83 -8.72 3.61
C LEU A 213 5.18 -9.14 4.24
N LYS A 214 5.98 -8.18 4.73
CA LYS A 214 7.33 -8.38 5.27
C LYS A 214 8.31 -9.02 4.26
N LEU A 215 8.13 -8.69 2.99
CA LEU A 215 8.99 -9.07 1.88
C LEU A 215 9.97 -7.93 1.56
N GLU A 216 11.16 -8.31 1.10
CA GLU A 216 12.14 -7.39 0.53
C GLU A 216 11.74 -7.03 -0.92
N VAL A 217 12.17 -5.85 -1.39
CA VAL A 217 11.89 -5.39 -2.76
C VAL A 217 13.17 -4.98 -3.46
N ILE A 218 13.35 -5.50 -4.67
CA ILE A 218 14.43 -5.10 -5.56
C ILE A 218 13.86 -4.48 -6.83
N ALA A 219 14.39 -3.33 -7.23
CA ALA A 219 14.01 -2.67 -8.47
C ALA A 219 15.04 -2.94 -9.58
N GLU A 220 14.57 -3.38 -10.74
CA GLU A 220 15.41 -3.67 -11.90
C GLU A 220 15.47 -2.51 -12.90
N GLY A 221 16.52 -2.47 -13.72
CA GLY A 221 16.63 -1.47 -14.78
C GLY A 221 16.85 -0.04 -14.27
N VAL A 222 17.52 0.13 -13.14
CA VAL A 222 17.94 1.46 -12.66
C VAL A 222 19.06 1.99 -13.55
N GLU A 223 18.74 2.99 -14.37
CA GLU A 223 19.66 3.56 -15.37
C GLU A 223 20.07 5.01 -15.07
N SER A 224 19.34 5.72 -14.20
CA SER A 224 19.57 7.13 -13.91
C SER A 224 19.55 7.44 -12.41
N LYS A 225 20.20 8.55 -12.04
CA LYS A 225 20.15 9.11 -10.68
C LYS A 225 18.70 9.35 -10.22
N ASP A 226 17.84 9.80 -11.12
CA ASP A 226 16.45 10.10 -10.79
C ASP A 226 15.68 8.83 -10.43
N HIS A 227 15.94 7.70 -11.11
CA HIS A 227 15.38 6.39 -10.73
C HIS A 227 15.84 6.01 -9.31
N LEU A 228 17.14 6.14 -9.04
CA LEU A 228 17.71 5.82 -7.73
C LEU A 228 17.07 6.65 -6.61
N VAL A 229 17.01 7.97 -6.78
CA VAL A 229 16.43 8.88 -5.77
C VAL A 229 14.95 8.57 -5.56
N PHE A 230 14.20 8.34 -6.64
CA PHE A 230 12.78 7.96 -6.55
C PHE A 230 12.60 6.67 -5.74
N LEU A 231 13.38 5.62 -6.03
CA LEU A 231 13.30 4.35 -5.32
C LEU A 231 13.68 4.50 -3.83
N GLN A 232 14.72 5.28 -3.53
CA GLN A 232 15.09 5.58 -2.14
C GLN A 232 14.00 6.35 -1.40
N GLN A 233 13.36 7.36 -2.01
CA GLN A 233 12.26 8.11 -1.39
C GLN A 233 11.04 7.25 -1.07
N ASN A 234 10.87 6.15 -1.78
CA ASN A 234 9.78 5.19 -1.55
C ASN A 234 10.24 3.97 -0.72
N LEU A 235 11.43 4.03 -0.12
CA LEU A 235 11.97 2.99 0.78
C LEU A 235 12.21 1.63 0.12
N CYS A 236 12.48 1.59 -1.19
CA CYS A 236 12.89 0.35 -1.86
C CYS A 236 14.17 -0.22 -1.20
N ASN A 237 14.25 -1.55 -1.03
CA ASN A 237 15.33 -2.18 -0.28
C ASN A 237 16.62 -2.28 -1.11
N GLU A 238 16.49 -2.79 -2.34
CA GLU A 238 17.61 -3.07 -3.22
C GLU A 238 17.36 -2.57 -4.64
N ALA A 239 18.42 -2.42 -5.42
CA ALA A 239 18.32 -2.10 -6.83
C ALA A 239 19.42 -2.75 -7.66
N GLN A 240 19.08 -2.96 -8.92
CA GLN A 240 19.95 -3.47 -9.97
C GLN A 240 19.74 -2.68 -11.26
N GLY A 241 20.81 -2.43 -12.01
CA GLY A 241 20.71 -1.70 -13.28
C GLY A 241 22.03 -1.10 -13.75
N TYR A 242 21.99 -0.49 -14.94
CA TYR A 242 23.18 0.04 -15.62
C TYR A 242 23.74 1.31 -15.00
N LEU A 243 23.00 1.97 -14.10
CA LEU A 243 23.56 3.00 -13.24
C LEU A 243 24.73 2.45 -12.40
N PHE A 244 24.61 1.19 -11.96
CA PHE A 244 25.61 0.54 -11.12
C PHE A 244 26.64 -0.21 -11.94
N SER A 245 26.17 -1.20 -12.70
CA SER A 245 27.00 -1.96 -13.63
C SER A 245 26.14 -2.73 -14.61
N LYS A 246 26.71 -2.98 -15.79
CA LYS A 246 26.24 -4.03 -16.68
C LYS A 246 26.63 -5.41 -16.11
N PRO A 247 26.07 -6.51 -16.62
CA PRO A 247 26.59 -7.85 -16.36
C PRO A 247 28.05 -7.95 -16.80
N VAL A 248 28.94 -8.37 -15.92
CA VAL A 248 30.40 -8.41 -16.14
C VAL A 248 30.99 -9.77 -15.75
N ALA A 249 32.20 -10.06 -16.22
CA ALA A 249 32.90 -11.30 -15.86
C ALA A 249 33.31 -11.31 -14.37
N PRO A 250 33.55 -12.49 -13.75
CA PRO A 250 33.87 -12.60 -12.33
C PRO A 250 35.04 -11.73 -11.85
N GLU A 251 36.09 -11.63 -12.66
CA GLU A 251 37.30 -10.87 -12.35
C GLU A 251 37.05 -9.37 -12.41
N GLU A 252 36.24 -8.93 -13.37
CA GLU A 252 35.82 -7.53 -13.51
C GLU A 252 34.88 -7.12 -12.39
N PHE A 253 33.92 -7.99 -12.04
CA PHE A 253 33.02 -7.80 -10.91
C PHE A 253 33.80 -7.51 -9.62
N THR A 254 34.75 -8.39 -9.27
CA THR A 254 35.58 -8.26 -8.07
C THR A 254 36.33 -6.92 -8.02
N ARG A 255 36.81 -6.43 -9.16
CA ARG A 255 37.52 -5.13 -9.26
C ARG A 255 36.58 -3.94 -9.13
N SER A 256 35.31 -4.08 -9.52
CA SER A 256 34.32 -3.00 -9.52
C SER A 256 33.74 -2.69 -8.13
N ILE A 257 33.80 -3.63 -7.18
CA ILE A 257 33.16 -3.52 -5.85
C ILE A 257 33.44 -2.19 -5.14
N PRO A 258 34.70 -1.70 -5.02
CA PRO A 258 34.97 -0.45 -4.32
C PRO A 258 34.31 0.78 -4.98
N CYS A 259 34.11 0.74 -6.30
CA CYS A 259 33.42 1.80 -7.03
C CYS A 259 31.90 1.71 -6.81
N LEU A 260 31.34 0.51 -6.84
CA LEU A 260 29.91 0.25 -6.64
C LEU A 260 29.42 0.79 -5.29
N GLU A 261 30.18 0.56 -4.22
CA GLU A 261 29.80 1.01 -2.87
C GLU A 261 29.86 2.54 -2.69
N GLN A 262 30.44 3.28 -3.64
CA GLN A 262 30.46 4.75 -3.63
C GLN A 262 29.29 5.38 -4.40
N ILE A 263 28.53 4.60 -5.16
CA ILE A 263 27.45 5.14 -5.99
C ILE A 263 26.32 5.73 -5.13
N ILE A 264 25.86 5.00 -4.12
CA ILE A 264 24.79 5.50 -3.24
C ILE A 264 25.22 6.75 -2.45
N PRO A 265 26.41 6.81 -1.83
CA PRO A 265 26.91 8.04 -1.22
C PRO A 265 27.01 9.26 -2.17
N ASN A 266 27.35 9.03 -3.44
CA ASN A 266 27.57 10.11 -4.42
C ASN A 266 26.30 10.56 -5.15
N GLU A 267 25.45 9.60 -5.51
CA GLU A 267 24.30 9.82 -6.39
C GLU A 267 22.95 9.71 -5.67
N GLY A 268 22.90 9.05 -4.52
CA GLY A 268 21.68 8.86 -3.73
C GLY A 268 21.36 9.98 -2.75
N ILE A 269 20.35 9.73 -1.92
CA ILE A 269 19.99 10.54 -0.75
C ILE A 269 20.24 9.76 0.55
N SER A 270 20.41 10.46 1.67
CA SER A 270 20.55 9.82 2.98
C SER A 270 19.28 9.10 3.40
N LEU A 271 19.42 8.06 4.21
CA LEU A 271 18.29 7.31 4.77
C LEU A 271 17.34 8.20 5.58
N GLU A 272 17.87 9.15 6.35
CA GLU A 272 17.06 10.13 7.09
C GLU A 272 16.17 10.95 6.16
N LYS A 273 16.75 11.49 5.07
CA LYS A 273 16.02 12.28 4.08
C LYS A 273 14.99 11.46 3.33
N SER A 274 15.31 10.20 3.04
CA SER A 274 14.38 9.23 2.46
C SER A 274 13.18 8.97 3.37
N ASN A 275 13.41 8.68 4.66
CA ASN A 275 12.36 8.50 5.66
C ASN A 275 11.50 9.75 5.86
N GLU A 276 12.10 10.94 5.93
CA GLU A 276 11.39 12.22 6.01
C GLU A 276 10.46 12.42 4.81
N THR A 277 10.97 12.17 3.60
CA THR A 277 10.20 12.30 2.36
C THR A 277 9.06 11.29 2.32
N TRP A 278 9.28 10.05 2.75
CA TRP A 278 8.24 9.03 2.83
C TRP A 278 7.16 9.40 3.85
N LEU A 279 7.54 9.89 5.04
CA LEU A 279 6.60 10.37 6.05
C LEU A 279 5.77 11.55 5.54
N GLN A 280 6.41 12.52 4.88
CA GLN A 280 5.70 13.65 4.26
C GLN A 280 4.72 13.18 3.18
N ASN A 281 5.16 12.30 2.27
CA ASN A 281 4.31 11.75 1.22
C ASN A 281 3.19 10.86 1.78
N GLY A 282 3.43 10.12 2.86
CA GLY A 282 2.42 9.33 3.56
C GLY A 282 1.32 10.19 4.18
N VAL A 283 1.70 11.33 4.77
CA VAL A 283 0.75 12.34 5.28
C VAL A 283 0.00 13.02 4.13
N GLU A 284 0.67 13.37 3.03
CA GLU A 284 0.06 13.97 1.84
C GLU A 284 -0.92 13.01 1.16
N ASN A 285 -0.57 11.73 1.00
CA ASN A 285 -1.45 10.71 0.45
C ASN A 285 -2.62 10.41 1.38
N THR A 286 -2.40 10.31 2.69
CA THR A 286 -3.49 10.14 3.66
C THR A 286 -4.43 11.35 3.62
N TYR A 287 -3.88 12.55 3.43
CA TYR A 287 -4.65 13.78 3.27
C TYR A 287 -5.41 13.82 1.94
N GLN A 288 -4.83 13.33 0.84
CA GLN A 288 -5.49 13.23 -0.47
C GLN A 288 -6.56 12.13 -0.50
N ASP A 289 -6.32 10.98 0.14
CA ASP A 289 -7.30 9.90 0.30
C ASP A 289 -8.45 10.36 1.20
N LEU A 290 -8.15 11.11 2.26
CA LEU A 290 -9.15 11.79 3.08
C LEU A 290 -9.91 12.83 2.25
N GLN A 291 -9.24 13.63 1.42
CA GLN A 291 -9.88 14.60 0.54
C GLN A 291 -10.73 13.95 -0.54
N GLU A 292 -10.30 12.82 -1.13
CA GLU A 292 -11.09 12.03 -2.08
C GLU A 292 -12.28 11.37 -1.39
N ALA A 293 -12.11 10.84 -0.18
CA ALA A 293 -13.18 10.27 0.62
C ALA A 293 -14.22 11.34 0.99
N VAL A 294 -13.77 12.54 1.36
CA VAL A 294 -14.61 13.72 1.62
C VAL A 294 -15.29 14.22 0.34
N ARG A 295 -14.60 14.22 -0.81
CA ARG A 295 -15.18 14.58 -2.13
C ARG A 295 -16.21 13.57 -2.63
N LYS A 296 -16.08 12.29 -2.27
CA LYS A 296 -17.06 11.22 -2.57
C LYS A 296 -18.27 11.26 -1.61
N GLN A 297 -18.27 12.14 -0.61
CA GLN A 297 -19.42 12.42 0.24
C GLN A 297 -20.33 13.47 -0.43
N ARG A 298 -21.64 13.20 -0.54
CA ARG A 298 -22.65 14.03 -1.23
C ARG A 298 -22.95 15.41 -0.57
N GLY A 299 -21.99 16.02 0.13
CA GLY A 299 -22.14 17.25 0.90
C GLY A 299 -21.05 18.29 0.62
N MET A 300 -20.99 19.32 1.45
CA MET A 300 -19.85 20.25 1.54
C MET A 300 -19.48 20.52 2.98
N ILE A 301 -18.20 20.75 3.22
CA ILE A 301 -17.66 21.20 4.51
C ILE A 301 -17.04 22.57 4.28
N PHE A 302 -17.29 23.49 5.20
CA PHE A 302 -16.68 24.81 5.17
C PHE A 302 -16.26 25.26 6.57
N LYS A 303 -15.37 26.24 6.62
CA LYS A 303 -14.97 26.91 7.85
C LYS A 303 -15.04 28.40 7.67
N TYR A 304 -15.40 29.10 8.73
CA TYR A 304 -15.34 30.55 8.75
C TYR A 304 -14.91 31.08 10.10
N LYS A 305 -14.36 32.29 10.07
CA LYS A 305 -13.92 33.04 11.25
C LYS A 305 -14.40 34.48 11.17
N LYS A 306 -14.55 35.12 12.32
CA LYS A 306 -14.90 36.55 12.37
C LYS A 306 -13.63 37.42 12.29
N GLU A 307 -13.50 38.18 11.23
CA GLU A 307 -12.43 39.16 11.01
C GLU A 307 -13.03 40.54 10.72
N ASN A 308 -12.64 41.57 11.48
CA ASN A 308 -13.14 42.95 11.29
C ASN A 308 -14.67 43.04 11.19
N GLU A 309 -15.39 42.36 12.09
CA GLU A 309 -16.86 42.26 12.11
C GLU A 309 -17.50 41.56 10.89
N ARG A 310 -16.71 40.84 10.07
CA ARG A 310 -17.19 40.04 8.93
C ARG A 310 -16.91 38.56 9.15
N PHE A 311 -17.77 37.67 8.64
CA PHE A 311 -17.54 36.23 8.70
C PHE A 311 -16.87 35.77 7.41
N VAL A 312 -15.56 35.63 7.47
CA VAL A 312 -14.72 35.27 6.33
C VAL A 312 -14.55 33.76 6.28
N HIS A 313 -14.90 33.13 5.16
CA HIS A 313 -14.70 31.70 4.98
C HIS A 313 -13.21 31.40 4.78
N SER A 314 -12.63 30.55 5.61
CA SER A 314 -11.22 30.15 5.57
C SER A 314 -11.01 28.84 4.80
N PHE A 315 -12.06 28.04 4.65
CA PHE A 315 -12.03 26.75 3.98
C PHE A 315 -13.40 26.43 3.39
N CYS A 316 -13.44 25.78 2.23
CA CYS A 316 -14.66 25.28 1.62
C CYS A 316 -14.30 24.14 0.65
N ASP A 317 -14.84 22.94 0.86
CA ASP A 317 -14.63 21.78 -0.01
C ASP A 317 -15.85 20.85 -0.03
N GLY A 318 -15.98 20.03 -1.09
CA GLY A 318 -17.08 19.07 -1.30
C GLY A 318 -17.92 19.30 -2.56
N GLU A 319 -18.57 18.24 -3.04
CA GLU A 319 -19.32 18.21 -4.31
C GLU A 319 -20.48 19.23 -4.34
N LEU A 320 -21.10 19.51 -3.18
CA LEU A 320 -22.27 20.38 -3.10
C LEU A 320 -21.95 21.83 -3.51
N ILE A 321 -20.72 22.32 -3.33
CA ILE A 321 -20.31 23.68 -3.73
C ILE A 321 -20.47 23.88 -5.24
N TYR A 322 -19.97 22.92 -6.02
CA TYR A 322 -20.04 22.94 -7.48
C TYR A 322 -21.48 22.82 -7.98
N ARG A 323 -22.30 22.01 -7.29
CA ARG A 323 -23.72 21.85 -7.62
C ARG A 323 -24.53 23.11 -7.32
N LEU A 324 -24.15 23.84 -6.27
CA LEU A 324 -24.65 25.19 -5.96
C LEU A 324 -24.15 26.26 -6.94
N GLN A 325 -23.38 25.88 -7.98
CA GLN A 325 -22.78 26.76 -8.99
C GLN A 325 -21.74 27.73 -8.44
N PHE A 326 -21.02 27.31 -7.40
CA PHE A 326 -19.87 28.02 -6.88
C PHE A 326 -18.57 27.25 -7.08
N THR A 327 -17.44 27.92 -6.90
CA THR A 327 -16.12 27.29 -6.73
C THR A 327 -15.50 27.69 -5.39
N PRO A 328 -14.58 26.89 -4.82
CA PRO A 328 -13.90 27.24 -3.57
C PRO A 328 -13.28 28.65 -3.59
N ASP A 329 -12.66 29.07 -4.69
CA ASP A 329 -12.04 30.39 -4.85
C ASP A 329 -13.04 31.56 -4.77
N GLN A 330 -14.33 31.31 -5.03
CA GLN A 330 -15.38 32.31 -4.90
C GLN A 330 -15.88 32.47 -3.46
N LEU A 331 -15.61 31.49 -2.59
CA LEU A 331 -16.08 31.47 -1.20
C LEU A 331 -14.93 31.78 -0.23
N ILE A 332 -13.74 31.23 -0.46
CA ILE A 332 -12.59 31.41 0.43
C ILE A 332 -12.14 32.88 0.41
N GLY A 333 -11.99 33.46 1.60
CA GLY A 333 -11.65 34.87 1.79
C GLY A 333 -12.84 35.83 1.62
N LYS A 334 -14.08 35.32 1.49
CA LYS A 334 -15.30 36.12 1.28
C LYS A 334 -16.28 36.00 2.43
N ASP A 335 -17.07 37.06 2.63
CA ASP A 335 -18.26 37.08 3.49
C ASP A 335 -19.49 36.56 2.75
N LEU A 336 -20.52 36.10 3.46
CA LEU A 336 -21.77 35.63 2.86
C LEU A 336 -22.36 36.64 1.87
N LYS A 337 -22.28 37.94 2.20
CA LYS A 337 -22.82 39.03 1.36
C LYS A 337 -22.09 39.20 0.04
N ASP A 338 -20.88 38.67 -0.09
CA ASP A 338 -20.04 38.80 -1.29
C ASP A 338 -20.43 37.78 -2.38
N PHE A 339 -21.06 36.66 -2.01
CA PHE A 339 -21.38 35.57 -2.95
C PHE A 339 -22.84 35.07 -2.90
N LEU A 340 -23.65 35.51 -1.93
CA LEU A 340 -25.08 35.22 -1.86
C LEU A 340 -25.95 36.47 -2.07
N PRO A 341 -27.20 36.32 -2.56
CA PRO A 341 -28.19 37.40 -2.54
C PRO A 341 -28.37 37.98 -1.13
N VAL A 342 -28.61 39.30 -1.03
CA VAL A 342 -28.68 40.03 0.25
C VAL A 342 -29.65 39.39 1.25
N GLU A 343 -30.84 39.02 0.81
CA GLU A 343 -31.88 38.39 1.64
C GLU A 343 -31.41 37.04 2.22
N GLU A 344 -30.70 36.25 1.41
CA GLU A 344 -30.18 34.94 1.83
C GLU A 344 -28.95 35.08 2.74
N ALA A 345 -28.09 36.06 2.46
CA ALA A 345 -26.94 36.37 3.29
C ALA A 345 -27.38 36.87 4.69
N GLU A 346 -28.40 37.73 4.76
CA GLU A 346 -28.95 38.22 6.04
C GLU A 346 -29.61 37.10 6.83
N ARG A 347 -30.37 36.21 6.16
CA ARG A 347 -30.95 35.03 6.81
C ARG A 347 -29.88 34.13 7.43
N LYS A 348 -28.80 33.85 6.70
CA LYS A 348 -27.68 33.00 7.18
C LYS A 348 -26.85 33.65 8.27
N MET A 349 -26.71 34.97 8.22
CA MET A 349 -25.92 35.72 9.19
C MET A 349 -26.34 35.44 10.64
N GLY A 350 -27.64 35.33 10.91
CA GLY A 350 -28.13 35.02 12.25
C GLY A 350 -27.68 33.64 12.77
N PHE A 351 -27.55 32.65 11.89
CA PHE A 351 -27.03 31.33 12.28
C PHE A 351 -25.51 31.36 12.49
N TYR A 352 -24.78 32.14 11.70
CA TYR A 352 -23.35 32.35 11.92
C TYR A 352 -23.05 33.07 13.23
N GLU A 353 -23.81 34.09 13.58
CA GLU A 353 -23.66 34.78 14.86
C GLU A 353 -23.96 33.86 16.04
N ARG A 354 -25.02 33.05 15.97
CA ARG A 354 -25.35 32.07 17.02
C ARG A 354 -24.21 31.08 17.26
N ALA A 355 -23.68 30.48 16.19
CA ALA A 355 -22.57 29.53 16.30
C ALA A 355 -21.30 30.25 16.80
N TRP A 356 -21.01 31.46 16.31
CA TRP A 356 -19.87 32.26 16.77
C TRP A 356 -19.96 32.69 18.24
N ASN A 357 -21.18 32.85 18.76
CA ASN A 357 -21.43 33.14 20.17
C ASN A 357 -21.37 31.89 21.06
N GLY A 358 -20.99 30.73 20.51
CA GLY A 358 -20.74 29.49 21.25
C GLY A 358 -21.92 28.54 21.30
N GLU A 359 -22.97 28.75 20.51
CA GLU A 359 -24.05 27.76 20.39
C GLU A 359 -23.53 26.51 19.67
N GLU A 360 -23.41 25.41 20.40
CA GLU A 360 -22.80 24.18 19.89
C GLU A 360 -23.60 23.52 18.78
N ASN A 361 -24.91 23.77 18.68
CA ASN A 361 -25.84 23.03 17.82
C ASN A 361 -26.72 23.93 16.95
N VAL A 362 -26.11 24.69 16.03
CA VAL A 362 -26.86 25.52 15.08
C VAL A 362 -27.10 24.76 13.78
N ILE A 363 -28.36 24.47 13.47
CA ILE A 363 -28.76 23.83 12.21
C ILE A 363 -29.72 24.77 11.48
N TYR A 364 -29.56 24.88 10.16
CA TYR A 364 -30.47 25.64 9.31
C TYR A 364 -30.63 25.01 7.94
N GLU A 365 -31.76 25.29 7.31
CA GLU A 365 -32.03 24.96 5.91
C GLU A 365 -31.78 26.17 5.02
N SER A 366 -31.29 25.91 3.81
CA SER A 366 -31.04 26.93 2.81
C SER A 366 -31.38 26.44 1.42
N ASP A 367 -31.90 27.36 0.61
CA ASP A 367 -32.23 27.15 -0.79
C ASP A 367 -31.40 28.14 -1.59
N VAL A 368 -30.46 27.62 -2.37
CA VAL A 368 -29.60 28.46 -3.22
C VAL A 368 -29.50 27.82 -4.59
N ASN A 369 -29.71 28.63 -5.63
CA ASN A 369 -29.60 28.22 -7.04
C ASN A 369 -30.42 26.96 -7.39
N GLY A 370 -31.58 26.78 -6.76
CA GLY A 370 -32.50 25.66 -7.01
C GLY A 370 -32.17 24.36 -6.30
N LEU A 371 -31.22 24.37 -5.36
CA LEU A 371 -30.89 23.25 -4.47
C LEU A 371 -31.23 23.60 -3.03
N SER A 372 -31.96 22.70 -2.37
CA SER A 372 -32.25 22.72 -0.95
C SER A 372 -31.19 21.92 -0.20
N TYR A 373 -30.58 22.49 0.82
CA TYR A 373 -29.59 21.81 1.64
C TYR A 373 -29.76 22.19 3.11
N VAL A 374 -29.35 21.28 3.97
CA VAL A 374 -29.27 21.50 5.41
C VAL A 374 -27.83 21.75 5.76
N THR A 375 -27.58 22.72 6.64
CA THR A 375 -26.26 23.00 7.20
C THR A 375 -26.28 22.86 8.72
N SER A 376 -25.29 22.16 9.26
CA SER A 376 -24.99 22.12 10.70
C SER A 376 -23.70 22.88 10.97
N LEU A 377 -23.70 23.76 11.98
CA LEU A 377 -22.56 24.55 12.40
C LEU A 377 -22.09 24.14 13.79
N ARG A 378 -20.77 24.08 13.93
CA ARG A 378 -20.06 23.66 15.14
C ARG A 378 -18.96 24.67 15.47
N PRO A 379 -19.06 25.43 16.57
CA PRO A 379 -17.96 26.29 17.00
C PRO A 379 -16.75 25.48 17.45
N ILE A 380 -15.57 25.96 17.08
CA ILE A 380 -14.29 25.53 17.63
C ILE A 380 -13.92 26.54 18.71
N ILE A 381 -13.93 26.10 19.97
CA ILE A 381 -13.60 26.93 21.12
C ILE A 381 -12.14 26.66 21.50
N ARG A 382 -11.37 27.72 21.74
CA ARG A 382 -10.02 27.64 22.34
C ARG A 382 -9.89 28.69 23.42
N GLY A 383 -9.51 28.28 24.63
CA GLY A 383 -9.36 29.20 25.76
C GLY A 383 -10.65 29.95 26.11
N GLY A 384 -11.81 29.29 25.96
CA GLY A 384 -13.13 29.86 26.27
C GLY A 384 -13.68 30.87 25.25
N LYS A 385 -13.05 31.00 24.08
CA LYS A 385 -13.56 31.84 22.97
C LYS A 385 -13.67 31.02 21.69
N VAL A 386 -14.71 31.27 20.91
CA VAL A 386 -14.83 30.70 19.57
C VAL A 386 -13.75 31.32 18.68
N VAL A 387 -12.90 30.47 18.08
CA VAL A 387 -11.81 30.89 17.19
C VAL A 387 -12.15 30.66 15.72
N GLU A 388 -13.00 29.69 15.44
CA GLU A 388 -13.43 29.28 14.10
C GLU A 388 -14.74 28.51 14.23
N VAL A 389 -15.54 28.41 13.17
CA VAL A 389 -16.75 27.57 13.13
C VAL A 389 -16.67 26.67 11.91
N ILE A 390 -16.93 25.37 12.10
CA ILE A 390 -17.05 24.38 11.02
C ILE A 390 -18.52 24.27 10.64
N GLY A 391 -18.82 24.33 9.35
CA GLY A 391 -20.12 24.01 8.79
C GLY A 391 -20.07 22.74 7.94
N CYS A 392 -21.03 21.85 8.13
CA CYS A 392 -21.25 20.68 7.28
C CYS A 392 -22.62 20.80 6.63
N SER A 393 -22.67 20.77 5.32
CA SER A 393 -23.91 20.88 4.54
C SER A 393 -24.18 19.63 3.73
N VAL A 394 -25.44 19.24 3.65
CA VAL A 394 -25.90 18.08 2.90
C VAL A 394 -27.10 18.46 2.06
N ASP A 395 -27.09 18.01 0.80
CA ASP A 395 -28.18 18.20 -0.13
C ASP A 395 -29.43 17.43 0.33
N ILE A 396 -30.54 18.14 0.50
CA ILE A 396 -31.85 17.57 0.82
C ILE A 396 -32.86 17.74 -0.32
N THR A 397 -32.41 18.17 -1.50
CA THR A 397 -33.24 18.37 -2.69
C THR A 397 -33.80 17.02 -3.17
N LYS A 398 -35.06 16.67 -2.83
CA LYS A 398 -35.77 15.56 -3.49
C LYS A 398 -37.29 15.62 -3.34
N LYS A 399 -37.96 15.19 -4.43
CA LYS A 399 -39.41 15.01 -4.65
C LYS A 399 -40.27 15.13 -3.39
N THR A 400 -41.31 15.96 -3.53
CA THR A 400 -42.52 16.08 -2.68
C THR A 400 -42.38 16.89 -1.39
N GLY A 401 -42.59 18.20 -1.50
CA GLY A 401 -43.74 18.91 -0.91
C GLY A 401 -44.13 18.66 0.56
N VAL A 402 -43.20 18.30 1.44
CA VAL A 402 -43.45 18.17 2.88
C VAL A 402 -42.50 19.10 3.61
N VAL A 403 -43.06 19.98 4.45
CA VAL A 403 -42.31 20.82 5.39
C VAL A 403 -41.81 19.90 6.51
N PHE A 404 -40.50 19.72 6.62
CA PHE A 404 -39.89 18.84 7.61
C PHE A 404 -39.73 19.56 8.96
N SER A 405 -39.87 18.81 10.06
CA SER A 405 -39.58 19.33 11.40
C SER A 405 -38.06 19.30 11.66
N SER A 406 -37.56 20.12 12.59
CA SER A 406 -36.13 20.20 12.95
C SER A 406 -35.52 18.85 13.37
N ASP A 407 -36.35 17.90 13.81
CA ASP A 407 -35.94 16.56 14.17
C ASP A 407 -35.72 15.66 12.94
N ASP A 408 -36.56 15.74 11.91
CA ASP A 408 -36.44 14.93 10.68
C ASP A 408 -35.13 15.20 9.91
N VAL A 409 -34.67 16.45 9.97
CA VAL A 409 -33.42 16.93 9.38
C VAL A 409 -32.19 16.38 10.10
N LYS A 410 -32.26 16.29 11.44
CA LYS A 410 -31.23 15.69 12.29
C LYS A 410 -31.05 14.20 11.96
N TYR A 411 -32.14 13.49 11.70
CA TYR A 411 -32.11 12.06 11.34
C TYR A 411 -31.55 11.82 9.93
N ARG A 412 -31.76 12.72 8.97
CA ARG A 412 -31.28 12.54 7.58
C ARG A 412 -29.76 12.73 7.43
N LEU A 413 -29.17 13.67 8.16
CA LEU A 413 -27.71 13.90 8.19
C LEU A 413 -26.93 12.71 8.76
N ILE A 414 -27.58 11.94 9.64
CA ILE A 414 -27.02 10.73 10.24
C ILE A 414 -27.32 9.50 9.38
N ALA A 415 -28.47 9.46 8.70
CA ALA A 415 -28.99 8.24 8.07
C ALA A 415 -28.53 7.98 6.62
N GLU A 416 -28.02 8.95 5.87
CA GLU A 416 -27.90 8.74 4.42
C GLU A 416 -26.69 7.96 3.91
N ASN A 417 -25.75 7.42 4.74
CA ASN A 417 -24.73 6.50 4.16
C ASN A 417 -23.89 5.61 5.08
N VAL A 418 -24.40 5.03 6.17
CA VAL A 418 -23.57 4.07 6.94
C VAL A 418 -24.30 2.75 7.15
N GLN A 419 -23.81 1.70 6.49
CA GLN A 419 -24.12 0.29 6.82
C GLN A 419 -23.55 -0.10 8.20
N ASP A 420 -22.81 0.79 8.84
CA ASP A 420 -22.13 0.60 10.11
C ASP A 420 -22.98 1.16 11.28
N LEU A 421 -22.92 0.47 12.41
CA LEU A 421 -23.47 0.90 13.69
C LEU A 421 -22.49 1.91 14.31
N ILE A 422 -22.95 3.13 14.60
CA ILE A 422 -22.10 4.14 15.25
C ILE A 422 -22.63 4.38 16.66
N CYS A 423 -21.76 4.24 17.64
CA CYS A 423 -22.05 4.46 19.05
C CYS A 423 -20.98 5.39 19.65
N ILE A 424 -21.38 6.27 20.57
CA ILE A 424 -20.43 7.06 21.37
C ILE A 424 -20.59 6.60 22.81
N ILE A 425 -19.49 6.27 23.47
CA ILE A 425 -19.47 5.87 24.87
C ILE A 425 -18.55 6.79 25.68
N ASN A 426 -18.82 6.97 26.97
CA ASN A 426 -17.86 7.60 27.88
C ASN A 426 -16.81 6.57 28.37
N SER A 427 -15.87 7.02 29.21
CA SER A 427 -14.85 6.17 29.83
C SER A 427 -15.42 5.05 30.72
N ASP A 428 -16.64 5.20 31.22
CA ASP A 428 -17.38 4.18 31.99
C ASP A 428 -18.22 3.24 31.10
N ALA A 429 -18.02 3.28 29.78
CA ALA A 429 -18.77 2.52 28.78
C ALA A 429 -20.29 2.76 28.78
N ILE A 430 -20.74 3.93 29.24
CA ILE A 430 -22.13 4.37 29.10
C ILE A 430 -22.33 4.93 27.71
N ILE A 431 -23.37 4.44 27.02
CA ILE A 431 -23.72 4.88 25.67
C ILE A 431 -24.34 6.28 25.74
N LEU A 432 -23.69 7.24 25.12
CA LEU A 432 -24.15 8.63 25.00
C LEU A 432 -24.96 8.85 23.72
N TYR A 433 -24.72 8.01 22.72
CA TYR A 433 -25.37 8.11 21.42
C TYR A 433 -25.33 6.76 20.69
N ALA A 434 -26.41 6.42 19.98
CA ALA A 434 -26.46 5.30 19.05
C ALA A 434 -27.09 5.78 17.72
N SER A 435 -26.55 5.33 16.59
CA SER A 435 -27.06 5.70 15.27
C SER A 435 -28.36 4.98 14.91
N PRO A 436 -29.20 5.54 14.03
CA PRO A 436 -30.39 4.89 13.45
C PRO A 436 -30.14 3.51 12.84
N SER A 437 -28.91 3.22 12.41
CA SER A 437 -28.51 1.89 11.90
C SER A 437 -28.73 0.77 12.93
N HIS A 438 -28.75 1.08 14.25
CA HIS A 438 -29.07 0.10 15.30
C HIS A 438 -30.48 -0.46 15.17
N GLN A 439 -31.46 0.36 14.75
CA GLN A 439 -32.81 -0.12 14.49
C GLN A 439 -32.86 -1.01 13.26
N LYS A 440 -32.10 -0.67 12.21
CA LYS A 440 -32.11 -1.40 10.95
C LYS A 440 -31.42 -2.76 11.06
N LEU A 441 -30.29 -2.84 11.77
CA LEU A 441 -29.44 -4.03 11.82
C LEU A 441 -29.71 -4.90 13.05
N LEU A 442 -29.99 -4.29 14.21
CA LEU A 442 -30.24 -5.02 15.46
C LEU A 442 -31.72 -5.15 15.79
N GLY A 443 -32.59 -4.38 15.12
CA GLY A 443 -34.03 -4.34 15.41
C GLY A 443 -34.39 -3.57 16.69
N ILE A 444 -33.45 -2.86 17.31
CA ILE A 444 -33.62 -2.15 18.59
C ILE A 444 -33.55 -0.64 18.33
N ALA A 445 -34.50 0.12 18.86
CA ALA A 445 -34.54 1.57 18.69
C ALA A 445 -33.32 2.25 19.35
N PRO A 446 -32.64 3.22 18.69
CA PRO A 446 -31.40 3.82 19.18
C PRO A 446 -31.53 4.47 20.58
N GLU A 447 -32.71 4.99 20.89
CA GLU A 447 -33.02 5.65 22.16
C GLU A 447 -32.97 4.67 23.34
N THR A 448 -33.10 3.37 23.07
CA THR A 448 -33.01 2.29 24.08
C THR A 448 -31.58 2.09 24.59
N PHE A 449 -30.58 2.48 23.78
CA PHE A 449 -29.17 2.31 24.13
C PHE A 449 -28.64 3.47 24.98
N VAL A 450 -29.13 4.68 24.72
CA VAL A 450 -28.60 5.90 25.36
C VAL A 450 -28.87 5.91 26.86
N GLY A 451 -27.81 6.14 27.65
CA GLY A 451 -27.84 6.12 29.12
C GLY A 451 -27.62 4.73 29.73
N GLU A 452 -27.55 3.68 28.92
CA GLU A 452 -27.27 2.31 29.38
C GLU A 452 -25.78 1.96 29.22
N SER A 453 -25.33 0.98 30.00
CA SER A 453 -23.98 0.43 29.83
C SER A 453 -23.89 -0.40 28.55
N ALA A 454 -22.82 -0.21 27.78
CA ALA A 454 -22.54 -0.97 26.56
C ALA A 454 -22.47 -2.49 26.82
N PHE A 455 -22.00 -2.90 27.99
CA PHE A 455 -21.88 -4.32 28.37
C PHE A 455 -23.24 -5.05 28.41
N LYS A 456 -24.35 -4.33 28.62
CA LYS A 456 -25.72 -4.90 28.55
C LYS A 456 -26.08 -5.45 27.16
N TRP A 457 -25.42 -4.94 26.13
CA TRP A 457 -25.70 -5.22 24.72
C TRP A 457 -24.65 -6.13 24.07
N ILE A 458 -23.69 -6.59 24.86
CA ILE A 458 -22.56 -7.44 24.46
C ILE A 458 -22.78 -8.85 25.03
N HIS A 459 -22.28 -9.88 24.35
CA HIS A 459 -22.30 -11.24 24.88
C HIS A 459 -21.35 -11.38 26.08
N THR A 460 -21.81 -12.02 27.16
CA THR A 460 -21.05 -12.19 28.43
C THR A 460 -19.61 -12.66 28.27
N GLU A 461 -19.34 -13.62 27.38
CA GLU A 461 -17.98 -14.10 27.07
C GLU A 461 -17.06 -13.05 26.40
N ASP A 462 -17.62 -12.01 25.78
CA ASP A 462 -16.87 -10.96 25.08
C ASP A 462 -16.65 -9.72 25.97
N GLU A 463 -17.28 -9.65 27.15
CA GLU A 463 -17.23 -8.49 28.05
C GLU A 463 -15.81 -8.20 28.56
N GLU A 464 -15.07 -9.21 29.01
CA GLU A 464 -13.71 -9.06 29.55
C GLU A 464 -12.74 -8.52 28.48
N LEU A 465 -12.90 -8.99 27.24
CA LEU A 465 -12.12 -8.53 26.10
C LEU A 465 -12.40 -7.05 25.82
N ILE A 466 -13.68 -6.66 25.75
CA ILE A 466 -14.06 -5.27 25.45
C ILE A 466 -13.68 -4.33 26.59
N GLN A 467 -13.84 -4.76 27.84
CA GLN A 467 -13.41 -3.99 29.00
C GLN A 467 -11.89 -3.72 28.94
N THR A 468 -11.11 -4.74 28.59
CA THR A 468 -9.67 -4.58 28.39
C THR A 468 -9.36 -3.59 27.27
N ARG A 469 -10.09 -3.64 26.15
CA ARG A 469 -9.91 -2.70 25.02
C ARG A 469 -10.28 -1.27 25.37
N ILE A 470 -11.39 -1.04 26.05
CA ILE A 470 -11.80 0.29 26.52
C ILE A 470 -10.74 0.84 27.47
N HIS A 471 -10.26 0.03 28.42
CA HIS A 471 -9.20 0.44 29.34
C HIS A 471 -7.89 0.81 28.61
N GLN A 472 -7.52 0.04 27.57
CA GLN A 472 -6.37 0.34 26.72
C GLN A 472 -6.57 1.62 25.91
N ILE A 473 -7.75 1.88 25.35
CA ILE A 473 -8.07 3.12 24.64
C ILE A 473 -7.94 4.32 25.58
N VAL A 474 -8.48 4.22 26.80
CA VAL A 474 -8.41 5.27 27.82
C VAL A 474 -6.96 5.53 28.25
N THR A 475 -6.17 4.47 28.44
CA THR A 475 -4.79 4.58 28.95
C THR A 475 -3.78 4.99 27.88
N LEU A 476 -3.86 4.37 26.70
CA LEU A 476 -2.89 4.51 25.62
C LEU A 476 -3.26 5.60 24.62
N LYS A 477 -4.50 6.09 24.64
CA LYS A 477 -4.99 7.18 23.79
C LYS A 477 -4.86 6.88 22.28
N THR A 478 -4.92 5.59 21.93
CA THR A 478 -4.85 5.08 20.55
C THR A 478 -6.14 4.36 20.16
N ALA A 479 -6.45 4.32 18.86
CA ALA A 479 -7.59 3.56 18.35
C ALA A 479 -7.32 2.05 18.38
N TRP A 480 -8.36 1.26 18.64
CA TRP A 480 -8.27 -0.20 18.68
C TRP A 480 -9.42 -0.86 17.95
N GLN A 481 -9.16 -2.07 17.46
CA GLN A 481 -10.12 -2.89 16.76
C GLN A 481 -10.41 -4.18 17.52
N VAL A 482 -11.67 -4.60 17.57
CA VAL A 482 -12.12 -5.80 18.27
C VAL A 482 -13.34 -6.41 17.59
N LYS A 483 -13.43 -7.76 17.58
CA LYS A 483 -14.64 -8.47 17.15
C LYS A 483 -15.42 -8.95 18.36
N PHE A 484 -16.73 -8.79 18.33
CA PHE A 484 -17.61 -9.24 19.41
C PHE A 484 -19.04 -9.48 18.94
N ARG A 485 -19.82 -10.15 19.77
CA ARG A 485 -21.25 -10.41 19.54
C ARG A 485 -22.11 -9.30 20.12
N TYR A 486 -22.88 -8.64 19.25
CA TYR A 486 -23.83 -7.57 19.56
C TYR A 486 -25.25 -8.13 19.63
N LYS A 487 -26.00 -7.79 20.68
CA LYS A 487 -27.34 -8.31 20.93
C LYS A 487 -28.38 -7.75 19.94
N CYS A 488 -29.20 -8.65 19.38
CA CYS A 488 -30.33 -8.32 18.51
C CYS A 488 -31.69 -8.39 19.25
N ALA A 489 -32.72 -7.76 18.68
CA ALA A 489 -34.07 -7.71 19.23
C ALA A 489 -34.76 -9.09 19.33
N ASP A 490 -34.35 -10.05 18.48
CA ASP A 490 -34.82 -11.43 18.48
C ASP A 490 -34.12 -12.32 19.53
N ASN A 491 -33.31 -11.73 20.42
CA ASN A 491 -32.38 -12.39 21.34
C ASN A 491 -31.27 -13.20 20.64
N GLY A 492 -31.05 -12.98 19.34
CA GLY A 492 -29.88 -13.44 18.60
C GLY A 492 -28.65 -12.55 18.82
N TRP A 493 -27.55 -12.92 18.16
CA TRP A 493 -26.27 -12.22 18.23
C TRP A 493 -25.76 -11.92 16.83
N LEU A 494 -25.43 -10.65 16.58
CA LEU A 494 -24.74 -10.20 15.38
C LEU A 494 -23.24 -10.15 15.65
N LEU A 495 -22.43 -10.85 14.86
CA LEU A 495 -20.97 -10.72 14.96
C LEU A 495 -20.56 -9.40 14.30
N VAL A 496 -19.94 -8.52 15.07
CA VAL A 496 -19.48 -7.22 14.56
C VAL A 496 -17.99 -7.05 14.75
N GLU A 497 -17.39 -6.32 13.82
CA GLU A 497 -16.04 -5.79 13.93
C GLU A 497 -16.11 -4.31 14.26
N ALA A 498 -15.58 -3.94 15.43
CA ALA A 498 -15.66 -2.59 15.96
C ALA A 498 -14.30 -1.91 16.02
N ILE A 499 -14.27 -0.64 15.63
CA ILE A 499 -13.13 0.25 15.81
C ILE A 499 -13.54 1.31 16.82
N GLY A 500 -12.83 1.37 17.95
CA GLY A 500 -13.00 2.38 18.99
C GLY A 500 -11.88 3.42 18.91
N THR A 501 -12.25 4.68 18.70
CA THR A 501 -11.32 5.82 18.60
C THR A 501 -11.53 6.75 19.78
N PRO A 502 -10.49 7.01 20.61
CA PRO A 502 -10.59 7.95 21.72
C PRO A 502 -10.69 9.37 21.19
N VAL A 503 -11.52 10.17 21.84
CA VAL A 503 -11.57 11.61 21.68
C VAL A 503 -11.08 12.23 22.98
N LEU A 504 -10.04 13.06 22.87
CA LEU A 504 -9.31 13.60 24.00
C LEU A 504 -9.83 15.00 24.34
N ASP A 505 -9.91 15.31 25.64
CA ASP A 505 -10.14 16.65 26.16
C ASP A 505 -8.86 17.52 26.09
N GLU A 506 -8.96 18.77 26.53
CA GLU A 506 -7.83 19.72 26.51
C GLU A 506 -6.69 19.34 27.47
N GLN A 507 -6.93 18.46 28.44
CA GLN A 507 -5.91 17.89 29.34
C GLN A 507 -5.28 16.62 28.74
N GLY A 508 -5.76 16.21 27.57
CA GLY A 508 -5.35 15.00 26.86
C GLY A 508 -6.00 13.74 27.41
N GLU A 509 -6.97 13.81 28.33
CA GLU A 509 -7.68 12.66 28.87
C GLU A 509 -8.84 12.26 27.96
N VAL A 510 -9.24 10.98 27.97
CA VAL A 510 -10.30 10.49 27.09
C VAL A 510 -11.66 10.99 27.58
N GLU A 511 -12.27 11.90 26.83
CA GLU A 511 -13.59 12.48 27.11
C GLU A 511 -14.70 11.52 26.69
N TYR A 512 -14.57 10.92 25.51
CA TYR A 512 -15.46 9.90 24.98
C TYR A 512 -14.76 9.03 23.94
N ILE A 513 -15.35 7.88 23.62
CA ILE A 513 -14.85 6.93 22.63
C ILE A 513 -15.91 6.80 21.54
N VAL A 514 -15.52 7.08 20.29
CA VAL A 514 -16.37 6.85 19.12
C VAL A 514 -16.14 5.42 18.66
N VAL A 515 -17.21 4.62 18.67
CA VAL A 515 -17.20 3.21 18.28
C VAL A 515 -17.97 3.05 16.99
N VAL A 516 -17.30 2.54 15.95
CA VAL A 516 -17.90 2.19 14.67
C VAL A 516 -17.87 0.68 14.54
N CYS A 517 -19.03 0.03 14.51
CA CYS A 517 -19.17 -1.41 14.33
C CYS A 517 -19.68 -1.75 12.94
N ARG A 518 -19.00 -2.67 12.25
CA ARG A 518 -19.41 -3.25 10.97
C ARG A 518 -19.89 -4.67 11.18
N ASP A 519 -20.89 -5.05 10.41
CA ASP A 519 -21.29 -6.46 10.33
C ASP A 519 -20.10 -7.28 9.80
N ALA A 520 -19.74 -8.34 10.52
CA ALA A 520 -18.63 -9.23 10.21
C ALA A 520 -19.10 -10.67 9.93
N SER A 521 -20.40 -10.85 9.68
CA SER A 521 -21.01 -12.13 9.31
C SER A 521 -20.89 -12.50 7.84
#